data_AF-U2U683-F1
#
_entry.id   AF-U2U683-F1
#
_cell.length_a   1.000
_cell.length_b   1.000
_cell.length_c   1.000
_cell.angle_alpha   90.00
_cell.angle_beta   90.00
_cell.angle_gamma   90.00
#
_symmetry.space_group_name_H-M   'P 1'
#
loop_
_entity.id
_entity.type
_entity.pdbx_description
1 polymer ?
#
loop_
_entity_poly.entity_id
_entity_poly.type
_entity_poly.pdbx_seq_one_letter_code
_entity_poly.pdbx_strand_id
1 'polypeptide(L)'
;MDGILSVYKEGGCTSFDVIRRLRGILSERRIGHAGTLDPMAEGVLLVCVGRATKLLSEIGGTEKVYETELLLGITTDTEDITGKVLSESEVRTTEEELKELLSTMLGEQEQIPPMYSAKRVGGRRLYELAREGKVVERKPCSIVIHEIEILKLELPKIRLRVRCGKGTYIRTLCADIGRKLGCGAAMTALKRTRVGDFSLEDSHTLSEIESRKSEGRLSEILLPPVYSSIETVLSFGKFDGGHLGHQLIFDKILEISREKKLRSVLLTFSRSPEGKLLGEKRDRISTEEEHLSRLRSRGFDRVFELPLTEAFLDMSPEDFIGGVLHRQMHVKELVVGEDASFGKGARGDVALLRRYAEAFGYTVHALKKRETVDEGGELQIISSSLIRKELSLGRVSRVRELLGRYFSLSGTVAHGKRIGGTLLHFPTANLKPSPGKLIPAFGVYIVRVLSDQRFYAGICNVGNNPTVSMENPVSIESFLLHFQGDLYGKKIRIDFIERLRPELRFSSLLELSEQLERDKEEAERFREKHPEIFSI
;
A
#
# COMPACT_ATOMS: atom_id res chain seq x y z
N MET A 1 7.41 -11.63 -5.45
CA MET A 1 8.31 -10.95 -4.47
C MET A 1 7.92 -9.48 -4.43
N ASP A 2 7.90 -8.82 -3.27
CA ASP A 2 7.48 -7.42 -3.14
C ASP A 2 8.49 -6.60 -2.33
N GLY A 3 8.99 -5.48 -2.86
CA GLY A 3 9.91 -4.62 -2.12
C GLY A 3 10.60 -3.54 -2.96
N ILE A 4 11.46 -2.77 -2.31
CA ILE A 4 12.29 -1.72 -2.91
C ILE A 4 13.75 -2.16 -2.84
N LEU A 5 14.48 -2.06 -3.96
CA LEU A 5 15.92 -2.31 -4.05
C LEU A 5 16.63 -1.04 -4.49
N SER A 6 17.71 -0.71 -3.79
CA SER A 6 18.67 0.28 -4.26
C SER A 6 19.76 -0.43 -5.07
N VAL A 7 19.81 -0.13 -6.36
CA VAL A 7 20.71 -0.80 -7.29
C VAL A 7 21.79 0.18 -7.72
N TYR A 8 23.05 -0.18 -7.57
CA TYR A 8 24.13 0.54 -8.23
C TYR A 8 24.10 0.19 -9.71
N LYS A 9 23.65 1.14 -10.54
CA LYS A 9 23.71 1.00 -12.00
C LYS A 9 25.14 1.32 -12.45
N GLU A 10 25.79 0.32 -13.02
CA GLU A 10 27.09 0.50 -13.67
C GLU A 10 26.96 1.24 -15.01
N GLY A 11 28.03 1.92 -15.42
CA GLY A 11 28.13 2.54 -16.75
C GLY A 11 28.05 1.50 -17.88
N GLY A 12 27.62 1.93 -19.06
CA GLY A 12 27.56 1.10 -20.27
C GLY A 12 26.27 0.29 -20.45
N CYS A 13 25.34 0.32 -19.49
CA CYS A 13 24.03 -0.31 -19.61
C CYS A 13 22.89 0.70 -19.48
N THR A 14 21.70 0.46 -20.03
CA THR A 14 20.53 1.33 -19.77
C THR A 14 19.85 0.96 -18.45
N SER A 15 19.04 1.87 -17.90
CA SER A 15 18.16 1.53 -16.77
C SER A 15 17.22 0.35 -17.10
N PHE A 16 16.81 0.19 -18.36
CA PHE A 16 15.99 -0.94 -18.80
C PHE A 16 16.77 -2.26 -18.86
N ASP A 17 18.07 -2.23 -19.17
CA ASP A 17 18.93 -3.41 -19.11
C ASP A 17 19.06 -3.92 -17.67
N VAL A 18 19.21 -3.02 -16.70
CA VAL A 18 19.19 -3.36 -15.27
C VAL A 18 17.89 -4.08 -14.91
N ILE A 19 16.74 -3.52 -15.31
CA ILE A 19 15.43 -4.18 -15.07
C ILE A 19 15.38 -5.55 -15.75
N ARG A 20 15.85 -5.68 -16.99
CA ARG A 20 15.85 -6.95 -17.72
C ARG A 20 16.66 -8.02 -16.99
N ARG A 21 17.86 -7.67 -16.49
CA ARG A 21 18.69 -8.58 -15.70
C ARG A 21 18.05 -8.93 -14.37
N LEU A 22 17.50 -7.96 -13.64
CA LEU A 22 16.80 -8.20 -12.37
C LEU A 22 15.58 -9.11 -12.50
N ARG A 23 14.85 -9.07 -13.63
CA ARG A 23 13.76 -10.02 -13.87
C ARG A 23 14.24 -11.47 -13.88
N GLY A 24 15.40 -11.72 -14.48
CA GLY A 24 16.07 -13.02 -14.46
C GLY A 24 16.54 -13.37 -13.06
N ILE A 25 17.35 -12.49 -12.46
CA ILE A 25 17.93 -12.69 -11.12
C ILE A 25 16.83 -12.95 -10.12
N LEU A 26 15.80 -12.09 -10.00
CA LEU A 26 14.75 -12.18 -8.98
C LEU A 26 13.64 -13.17 -9.34
N SER A 27 13.54 -13.61 -10.59
CA SER A 27 12.45 -14.44 -11.09
C SER A 27 11.07 -13.78 -10.93
N GLU A 28 11.03 -12.45 -11.05
CA GLU A 28 9.83 -11.62 -10.91
C GLU A 28 9.67 -10.73 -12.15
N ARG A 29 8.47 -10.68 -12.73
CA ARG A 29 8.22 -9.91 -13.97
C ARG A 29 7.83 -8.47 -13.67
N ARG A 30 7.11 -8.25 -12.57
CA ARG A 30 6.60 -6.94 -12.18
C ARG A 30 7.70 -6.12 -11.50
N ILE A 31 8.54 -5.51 -12.32
CA ILE A 31 9.67 -4.68 -11.87
C ILE A 31 9.68 -3.37 -12.67
N GLY A 32 9.90 -2.25 -12.00
CA GLY A 32 10.13 -0.93 -12.61
C GLY A 32 11.14 -0.10 -11.82
N HIS A 33 11.61 1.01 -12.38
CA HIS A 33 12.60 1.89 -11.76
C HIS A 33 12.07 3.32 -11.59
N ALA A 34 12.53 4.01 -10.54
CA ALA A 34 12.17 5.39 -10.24
C ALA A 34 13.22 6.36 -10.79
N GLY A 35 12.91 6.97 -11.94
CA GLY A 35 13.81 7.85 -12.69
C GLY A 35 14.80 7.07 -13.57
N THR A 36 15.14 7.63 -14.73
CA THR A 36 16.02 7.00 -15.71
C THR A 36 17.44 7.55 -15.58
N LEU A 37 18.43 6.66 -15.65
CA LEU A 37 19.82 6.98 -15.91
C LEU A 37 20.19 6.51 -17.31
N ASP A 38 20.85 7.40 -18.06
CA ASP A 38 21.36 7.14 -19.41
C ASP A 38 22.51 6.10 -19.40
N PRO A 39 22.90 5.55 -20.56
CA PRO A 39 23.91 4.50 -20.63
C PRO A 39 25.23 4.84 -19.93
N MET A 40 25.77 6.03 -20.16
CA MET A 40 27.03 6.48 -19.55
C MET A 40 26.91 6.79 -18.05
N ALA A 41 25.70 7.05 -17.57
CA ALA A 41 25.49 7.50 -16.20
C ALA A 41 25.54 6.31 -15.23
N GLU A 42 26.16 6.48 -14.08
CA GLU A 42 26.26 5.46 -13.05
C GLU A 42 25.60 5.90 -11.73
N GLY A 43 25.52 4.97 -10.76
CA GLY A 43 25.07 5.26 -9.40
C GLY A 43 23.67 4.76 -9.08
N VAL A 44 23.05 5.36 -8.08
CA VAL A 44 21.83 4.86 -7.42
C VAL A 44 20.66 4.79 -8.39
N LEU A 45 20.08 3.62 -8.60
CA LEU A 45 18.84 3.37 -9.32
C LEU A 45 17.86 2.63 -8.41
N LEU A 46 16.81 3.32 -7.96
CA LEU A 46 15.77 2.69 -7.17
C LEU A 46 14.86 1.84 -8.05
N VAL A 47 14.73 0.58 -7.66
CA VAL A 47 13.94 -0.44 -8.34
C VAL A 47 12.84 -0.93 -7.43
N CYS A 48 11.60 -0.84 -7.89
CA CYS A 48 10.45 -1.37 -7.20
C CYS A 48 10.03 -2.72 -7.79
N VAL A 49 9.84 -3.70 -6.92
CA VAL A 49 9.51 -5.09 -7.25
C VAL A 49 8.09 -5.40 -6.75
N GLY A 50 7.28 -6.05 -7.59
CA GLY A 50 5.93 -6.49 -7.24
C GLY A 50 5.00 -5.31 -6.92
N ARG A 51 4.30 -5.39 -5.77
CA ARG A 51 3.39 -4.35 -5.28
C ARG A 51 4.05 -2.99 -5.05
N ALA A 52 5.36 -2.97 -4.77
CA ALA A 52 6.11 -1.72 -4.59
C ALA A 52 6.14 -0.86 -5.87
N THR A 53 5.85 -1.42 -7.06
CA THR A 53 5.78 -0.64 -8.31
C THR A 53 4.77 0.50 -8.27
N LYS A 54 3.81 0.48 -7.34
CA LYS A 54 2.89 1.60 -7.08
C LYS A 54 3.58 2.83 -6.48
N LEU A 55 4.77 2.68 -5.92
CA LEU A 55 5.56 3.74 -5.27
C LEU A 55 6.45 4.50 -6.25
N LEU A 56 6.55 4.05 -7.52
CA LEU A 56 7.48 4.62 -8.50
C LEU A 56 7.28 6.11 -8.76
N SER A 57 6.02 6.58 -8.78
CA SER A 57 5.71 7.99 -8.99
C SER A 57 6.15 8.85 -7.80
N GLU A 58 5.95 8.33 -6.60
CA GLU A 58 6.29 9.01 -5.35
C GLU A 58 7.80 9.08 -5.16
N ILE A 59 8.50 7.94 -5.27
CA ILE A 59 9.96 7.86 -5.23
C ILE A 59 10.58 8.67 -6.38
N GLY A 60 10.00 8.62 -7.58
CA GLY A 60 10.49 9.39 -8.73
C GLY A 60 10.42 10.91 -8.52
N GLY A 61 9.50 11.36 -7.65
CA GLY A 61 9.28 12.76 -7.30
C GLY A 61 10.26 13.34 -6.28
N THR A 62 11.07 12.51 -5.61
CA THR A 62 12.01 12.97 -4.59
C THR A 62 13.23 13.67 -5.20
N GLU A 63 13.90 14.48 -4.37
CA GLU A 63 15.18 15.11 -4.70
C GLU A 63 16.24 14.07 -5.06
N LYS A 64 17.18 14.49 -5.89
CA LYS A 64 18.31 13.67 -6.34
C LYS A 64 19.60 14.46 -6.19
N VAL A 65 20.68 13.74 -5.92
CA VAL A 65 22.02 14.31 -5.87
C VAL A 65 22.88 13.63 -6.93
N TYR A 66 23.60 14.45 -7.69
CA TYR A 66 24.48 14.03 -8.76
C TYR A 66 25.86 14.60 -8.54
N GLU A 67 26.88 13.84 -8.91
CA GLU A 67 28.21 14.34 -9.22
C GLU A 67 28.40 14.24 -10.73
N THR A 68 28.80 15.33 -11.37
CA THR A 68 28.96 15.40 -12.81
C THR A 68 30.27 16.08 -13.18
N GLU A 69 30.85 15.68 -14.30
CA GLU A 69 31.96 16.39 -14.94
C GLU A 69 31.46 16.98 -16.26
N LEU A 70 31.82 18.25 -16.51
CA LEU A 70 31.64 18.90 -17.79
C LEU A 70 32.99 19.33 -18.38
N LEU A 71 33.06 19.29 -19.70
CA LEU A 71 34.17 19.80 -20.50
C LEU A 71 33.71 21.05 -21.23
N LEU A 72 34.30 22.20 -20.92
CA LEU A 72 34.07 23.46 -21.62
C LEU A 72 34.77 23.46 -22.98
N GLY A 73 34.28 24.30 -23.89
CA GLY A 73 34.90 24.48 -25.21
C GLY A 73 34.44 23.47 -26.26
N ILE A 74 33.43 22.65 -25.96
CA ILE A 74 32.89 21.65 -26.89
C ILE A 74 31.37 21.59 -26.79
N THR A 75 30.67 21.36 -27.90
CA THR A 75 29.24 21.02 -27.90
C THR A 75 28.99 19.73 -28.69
N THR A 76 27.97 18.97 -28.29
CA THR A 76 27.57 17.72 -28.96
C THR A 76 26.05 17.67 -29.16
N ASP A 77 25.59 16.83 -30.08
CA ASP A 77 24.15 16.67 -30.37
C ASP A 77 23.35 15.96 -29.26
N THR A 78 24.02 15.22 -28.38
CA THR A 78 23.42 14.59 -27.20
C THR A 78 23.64 15.38 -25.91
N GLU A 79 24.37 16.50 -25.94
CA GLU A 79 24.80 17.29 -24.77
C GLU A 79 25.76 16.54 -23.82
N ASP A 80 26.23 15.37 -24.23
CA ASP A 80 27.24 14.57 -23.55
C ASP A 80 28.29 14.05 -24.54
N ILE A 81 29.41 13.54 -24.02
CA ILE A 81 30.56 13.16 -24.86
C ILE A 81 30.31 11.91 -25.73
N THR A 82 29.16 11.24 -25.61
CA THR A 82 28.82 10.11 -26.50
C THR A 82 28.20 10.55 -27.81
N GLY A 83 27.82 11.82 -27.92
CA GLY A 83 27.26 12.42 -29.13
C GLY A 83 28.32 12.79 -30.16
N LYS A 84 27.85 13.23 -31.32
CA LYS A 84 28.72 13.81 -32.35
C LYS A 84 29.08 15.25 -31.96
N VAL A 85 30.36 15.59 -32.06
CA VAL A 85 30.86 16.96 -31.88
C VAL A 85 30.22 17.89 -32.91
N LEU A 86 29.65 18.99 -32.43
CA LEU A 86 29.02 20.04 -33.24
C LEU A 86 29.92 21.27 -33.37
N SER A 87 30.61 21.66 -32.29
CA SER A 87 31.53 22.79 -32.29
C SER A 87 32.62 22.61 -31.24
N GLU A 88 33.76 23.25 -31.50
CA GLU A 88 34.86 23.43 -30.56
C GLU A 88 35.18 24.93 -30.44
N SER A 89 35.63 25.38 -29.26
CA SER A 89 35.88 26.79 -28.97
C SER A 89 36.94 26.94 -27.87
N GLU A 90 37.68 28.04 -27.91
CA GLU A 90 38.66 28.37 -26.88
C GLU A 90 37.95 28.71 -25.56
N VAL A 91 38.45 28.17 -24.45
CA VAL A 91 37.91 28.41 -23.10
C VAL A 91 38.64 29.58 -22.48
N ARG A 92 37.97 30.73 -22.35
CA ARG A 92 38.53 31.98 -21.80
C ARG A 92 37.95 32.38 -20.45
N THR A 93 37.14 31.52 -19.84
CA THR A 93 36.43 31.86 -18.59
C THR A 93 37.35 31.81 -17.37
N THR A 94 36.99 32.56 -16.34
CA THR A 94 37.67 32.56 -15.03
C THR A 94 36.89 31.76 -13.98
N GLU A 95 37.54 31.45 -12.87
CA GLU A 95 36.90 30.80 -11.72
C GLU A 95 35.80 31.68 -11.11
N GLU A 96 36.03 32.98 -11.04
CA GLU A 96 35.09 33.97 -10.52
C GLU A 96 33.82 34.05 -11.38
N GLU A 97 33.97 34.14 -12.70
CA GLU A 97 32.84 34.13 -13.65
C GLU A 97 32.00 32.85 -13.52
N LEU A 98 32.66 31.70 -13.37
CA LEU A 98 31.97 30.43 -13.17
C LEU A 98 31.16 30.44 -11.87
N LYS A 99 31.76 30.87 -10.76
CA LYS A 99 31.06 30.93 -9.45
C LYS A 99 29.86 31.86 -9.50
N GLU A 100 30.02 33.05 -10.08
CA GLU A 100 28.92 34.00 -10.26
C GLU A 100 27.81 33.38 -11.11
N LEU A 101 28.15 32.77 -12.25
CA LEU A 101 27.19 32.09 -13.11
C LEU A 101 26.42 30.99 -12.37
N LEU A 102 27.11 30.11 -11.63
CA LEU A 102 26.47 28.99 -10.94
C LEU A 102 25.46 29.47 -9.89
N SER A 103 25.72 30.62 -9.24
CA SER A 103 24.78 31.22 -8.29
C SER A 103 23.44 31.61 -8.96
N THR A 104 23.47 32.03 -10.23
CA THR A 104 22.26 32.38 -11.01
C THR A 104 21.43 31.16 -11.42
N MET A 105 21.96 29.95 -11.26
CA MET A 105 21.29 28.71 -11.64
C MET A 105 20.50 28.07 -10.49
N LEU A 106 20.62 28.60 -9.27
CA LEU A 106 19.87 28.11 -8.11
C LEU A 106 18.38 28.50 -8.20
N GLY A 107 17.55 27.75 -7.49
CA GLY A 107 16.10 27.99 -7.41
C GLY A 107 15.33 27.41 -8.59
N GLU A 108 14.15 27.99 -8.86
CA GLU A 108 13.30 27.61 -9.97
C GLU A 108 13.91 28.05 -11.30
N GLN A 109 14.00 27.12 -12.25
CA GLN A 109 14.58 27.36 -13.57
C GLN A 109 13.70 26.72 -14.64
N GLU A 110 13.74 27.27 -15.85
CA GLU A 110 13.18 26.62 -17.02
C GLU A 110 14.27 25.87 -17.77
N GLN A 111 14.01 24.59 -18.05
CA GLN A 111 14.93 23.76 -18.83
C GLN A 111 14.21 23.15 -20.03
N ILE A 112 14.82 23.26 -21.20
CA ILE A 112 14.33 22.57 -22.40
C ILE A 112 14.84 21.12 -22.34
N PRO A 113 13.96 20.10 -22.31
CA PRO A 113 14.41 18.73 -22.33
C PRO A 113 15.25 18.42 -23.57
N PRO A 114 16.27 17.56 -23.46
CA PRO A 114 17.04 17.12 -24.61
C PRO A 114 16.21 16.21 -25.52
N MET A 115 16.56 16.18 -26.82
CA MET A 115 15.92 15.29 -27.81
C MET A 115 16.08 13.81 -27.44
N TYR A 116 17.24 13.40 -26.91
CA TYR A 116 17.48 12.04 -26.46
C TYR A 116 16.95 11.79 -25.04
N SER A 117 15.64 11.97 -24.82
CA SER A 117 15.01 11.77 -23.51
C SER A 117 13.79 10.84 -23.55
N ALA A 118 13.44 10.29 -22.38
CA ALA A 118 12.26 9.44 -22.21
C ALA A 118 10.93 10.21 -22.12
N LYS A 119 10.97 11.56 -22.16
CA LYS A 119 9.77 12.41 -22.13
C LYS A 119 8.91 12.14 -23.37
N ARG A 120 7.58 12.18 -23.21
CA ARG A 120 6.63 11.92 -24.31
C ARG A 120 6.10 13.21 -24.92
N VAL A 121 6.01 13.26 -26.25
CA VAL A 121 5.37 14.31 -27.04
C VAL A 121 4.51 13.62 -28.11
N GLY A 122 3.23 13.96 -28.18
CA GLY A 122 2.29 13.30 -29.11
C GLY A 122 2.18 11.78 -28.91
N GLY A 123 2.29 11.30 -27.66
CA GLY A 123 2.23 9.87 -27.30
C GLY A 123 3.52 9.08 -27.50
N ARG A 124 4.50 9.59 -28.26
CA ARG A 124 5.80 8.95 -28.56
C ARG A 124 6.91 9.50 -27.66
N ARG A 125 7.97 8.72 -27.40
CA ARG A 125 9.12 9.20 -26.59
C ARG A 125 10.09 10.00 -27.46
N LEU A 126 10.68 11.07 -26.91
CA LEU A 126 11.59 11.95 -27.66
C LEU A 126 12.81 11.20 -28.23
N TYR A 127 13.40 10.26 -27.49
CA TYR A 127 14.53 9.47 -28.01
C TYR A 127 14.16 8.60 -29.23
N GLU A 128 12.89 8.18 -29.36
CA GLU A 128 12.43 7.40 -30.52
C GLU A 128 12.41 8.29 -31.76
N LEU A 129 11.95 9.53 -31.60
CA LEU A 129 11.94 10.54 -32.66
C LEU A 129 13.36 10.97 -33.05
N ALA A 130 14.25 11.15 -32.08
CA ALA A 130 15.64 11.51 -32.31
C ALA A 130 16.38 10.43 -33.13
N ARG A 131 16.15 9.15 -32.83
CA ARG A 131 16.70 8.02 -33.60
C ARG A 131 16.15 7.92 -35.03
N GLU A 132 14.97 8.45 -35.29
CA GLU A 132 14.40 8.61 -36.63
C GLU A 132 14.91 9.86 -37.37
N GLY A 133 15.82 10.63 -36.75
CA GLY A 133 16.29 11.91 -37.29
C GLY A 133 15.23 13.03 -37.24
N LYS A 134 14.12 12.83 -36.52
CA LYS A 134 13.04 13.81 -36.42
C LYS A 134 13.29 14.73 -35.24
N VAL A 135 13.50 16.01 -35.53
CA VAL A 135 13.58 17.06 -34.51
C VAL A 135 12.17 17.60 -34.26
N VAL A 136 11.79 17.70 -32.98
CA VAL A 136 10.50 18.25 -32.56
C VAL A 136 10.73 19.39 -31.59
N GLU A 137 9.90 20.42 -31.69
CA GLU A 137 9.90 21.52 -30.73
C GLU A 137 9.53 21.02 -29.33
N ARG A 138 10.31 21.40 -28.33
CA ARG A 138 10.18 20.93 -26.95
C ARG A 138 9.89 22.12 -26.06
N LYS A 139 8.73 22.11 -25.41
CA LYS A 139 8.38 23.13 -24.42
C LYS A 139 9.31 23.02 -23.20
N PRO A 140 9.80 24.15 -22.65
CA PRO A 140 10.50 24.16 -21.38
C PRO A 140 9.69 23.49 -20.27
N CYS A 141 10.38 22.88 -19.32
CA CYS A 141 9.78 22.42 -18.07
C CYS A 141 10.44 23.10 -16.89
N SER A 142 9.62 23.45 -15.89
CA SER A 142 10.11 23.93 -14.61
C SER A 142 10.86 22.82 -13.88
N ILE A 143 12.06 23.18 -13.41
CA ILE A 143 12.94 22.37 -12.57
C ILE A 143 13.37 23.22 -11.38
N VAL A 144 13.90 22.58 -10.35
CA VAL A 144 14.48 23.28 -9.19
C VAL A 144 15.88 22.76 -8.96
N ILE A 145 16.84 23.68 -8.89
CA ILE A 145 18.20 23.40 -8.43
C ILE A 145 18.33 23.92 -7.01
N HIS A 146 18.47 23.00 -6.05
CA HIS A 146 18.58 23.36 -4.65
C HIS A 146 20.01 23.78 -4.28
N GLU A 147 21.00 23.19 -4.96
CA GLU A 147 22.41 23.38 -4.63
C GLU A 147 23.30 23.01 -5.82
N ILE A 148 24.35 23.79 -6.04
CA ILE A 148 25.47 23.47 -6.93
C ILE A 148 26.77 23.78 -6.18
N GLU A 149 27.62 22.78 -6.03
CA GLU A 149 28.93 22.87 -5.38
C GLU A 149 30.02 22.50 -6.39
N ILE A 150 31.08 23.31 -6.47
CA ILE A 150 32.27 22.98 -7.27
C ILE A 150 33.13 22.00 -6.46
N LEU A 151 33.24 20.76 -6.94
CA LEU A 151 34.10 19.74 -6.33
C LEU A 151 35.53 19.82 -6.83
N LYS A 152 35.72 20.16 -8.11
CA LYS A 152 37.03 20.31 -8.74
C LYS A 152 36.94 21.28 -9.91
N LEU A 153 37.92 22.17 -10.02
CA LEU A 153 38.02 23.14 -11.11
C LEU A 153 39.41 23.05 -11.75
N GLU A 154 39.49 22.44 -12.93
CA GLU A 154 40.73 22.28 -13.71
C GLU A 154 40.41 22.52 -15.18
N LEU A 155 40.34 23.79 -15.58
CA LEU A 155 39.91 24.17 -16.92
C LEU A 155 40.71 23.41 -18.01
N PRO A 156 40.02 22.91 -19.05
CA PRO A 156 38.60 23.13 -19.37
C PRO A 156 37.61 22.18 -18.66
N LYS A 157 38.04 21.36 -17.71
CA LYS A 157 37.19 20.39 -16.98
C LYS A 157 36.74 20.91 -15.62
N ILE A 158 35.48 20.64 -15.30
CA ILE A 158 34.86 21.07 -14.05
C ILE A 158 34.07 19.90 -13.48
N ARG A 159 34.21 19.62 -12.19
CA ARG A 159 33.37 18.66 -11.46
C ARG A 159 32.45 19.39 -10.51
N LEU A 160 31.16 19.09 -10.61
CA LEU A 160 30.10 19.69 -9.82
C LEU A 160 29.35 18.63 -9.03
N ARG A 161 28.91 18.97 -7.82
CA ARG A 161 27.83 18.29 -7.12
C ARG A 161 26.56 19.11 -7.26
N VAL A 162 25.47 18.47 -7.66
CA VAL A 162 24.19 19.12 -7.93
C VAL A 162 23.09 18.40 -7.16
N ARG A 163 22.37 19.14 -6.30
CA ARG A 163 21.13 18.67 -5.66
C ARG A 163 19.95 19.32 -6.35
N CYS A 164 19.06 18.51 -6.90
CA CYS A 164 17.97 19.02 -7.73
C CYS A 164 16.68 18.22 -7.57
N GLY A 165 15.57 18.86 -7.96
CA GLY A 165 14.25 18.25 -8.00
C GLY A 165 14.07 17.25 -9.15
N LYS A 166 12.83 16.77 -9.31
CA LYS A 166 12.44 15.89 -10.42
C LYS A 166 12.51 16.63 -11.77
N GLY A 167 12.82 15.91 -12.83
CA GLY A 167 12.76 16.43 -14.21
C GLY A 167 14.03 17.15 -14.68
N THR A 168 14.99 17.40 -13.80
CA THR A 168 16.30 17.99 -14.16
C THR A 168 17.14 17.04 -15.00
N TYR A 169 17.56 17.51 -16.17
CA TYR A 169 18.54 16.87 -17.04
C TYR A 169 19.92 17.48 -16.78
N ILE A 170 20.81 16.72 -16.14
CA ILE A 170 22.15 17.21 -15.75
C ILE A 170 23.01 17.56 -16.97
N ARG A 171 22.93 16.78 -18.05
CA ARG A 171 23.64 17.12 -19.30
C ARG A 171 23.20 18.47 -19.89
N THR A 172 21.91 18.78 -19.81
CA THR A 172 21.37 20.06 -20.28
C THR A 172 21.82 21.19 -19.37
N LEU A 173 21.90 20.97 -18.05
CA LEU A 173 22.51 21.91 -17.12
C LEU A 173 23.98 22.20 -17.51
N CYS A 174 24.77 21.16 -17.82
CA CYS A 174 26.14 21.34 -18.31
C CYS A 174 26.18 22.16 -19.61
N ALA A 175 25.34 21.84 -20.58
CA ALA A 175 25.25 22.57 -21.84
C ALA A 175 24.82 24.04 -21.64
N ASP A 176 23.88 24.31 -20.73
CA ASP A 176 23.42 25.65 -20.38
C ASP A 176 24.53 26.47 -19.69
N ILE A 177 25.36 25.85 -18.83
CA ILE A 177 26.56 26.48 -18.26
C ILE A 177 27.49 26.93 -19.39
N GLY A 178 27.87 26.00 -20.28
CA GLY A 178 28.76 26.31 -21.40
C GLY A 178 28.20 27.39 -22.33
N ARG A 179 26.88 27.38 -22.59
CA ARG A 179 26.21 28.40 -23.42
C ARG A 179 26.29 29.78 -22.76
N LYS A 180 26.01 29.88 -21.46
CA LYS A 180 26.05 31.15 -20.72
C LYS A 180 27.48 31.70 -20.58
N LEU A 181 28.49 30.82 -20.54
CA LEU A 181 29.92 31.20 -20.59
C LEU A 181 30.41 31.52 -22.02
N GLY A 182 29.60 31.29 -23.06
CA GLY A 182 29.95 31.59 -24.45
C GLY A 182 30.95 30.64 -25.11
N CYS A 183 31.42 29.59 -24.43
CA CYS A 183 32.37 28.60 -24.99
C CYS A 183 31.75 27.23 -25.29
N GLY A 184 30.49 27.00 -24.90
CA GLY A 184 29.85 25.69 -25.00
C GLY A 184 30.40 24.69 -23.98
N ALA A 185 29.64 23.62 -23.74
CA ALA A 185 30.07 22.52 -22.89
C ALA A 185 29.34 21.21 -23.23
N ALA A 186 29.99 20.09 -22.94
CA ALA A 186 29.39 18.77 -22.94
C ALA A 186 29.66 18.05 -21.62
N MET A 187 28.70 17.26 -21.16
CA MET A 187 28.87 16.41 -19.99
C MET A 187 29.79 15.22 -20.32
N THR A 188 30.83 14.99 -19.52
CA THR A 188 31.78 13.88 -19.71
C THR A 188 31.55 12.75 -18.72
N ALA A 189 30.98 13.02 -17.55
CA ALA A 189 30.66 12.01 -16.55
C ALA A 189 29.41 12.36 -15.75
N LEU A 190 28.67 11.34 -15.31
CA LEU A 190 27.51 11.50 -14.44
C LEU A 190 27.38 10.32 -13.47
N LYS A 191 27.38 10.63 -12.18
CA LYS A 191 27.11 9.69 -11.09
C LYS A 191 25.96 10.21 -10.24
N ARG A 192 24.84 9.47 -10.16
CA ARG A 192 23.77 9.79 -9.22
C ARG A 192 24.13 9.20 -7.86
N THR A 193 24.46 10.05 -6.90
CA THR A 193 24.90 9.63 -5.57
C THR A 193 23.73 9.41 -4.61
N ARG A 194 22.56 10.02 -4.87
CA ARG A 194 21.38 9.88 -3.99
C ARG A 194 20.05 10.03 -4.73
N VAL A 195 19.03 9.29 -4.28
CA VAL A 195 17.61 9.45 -4.63
C VAL A 195 16.77 9.41 -3.35
N GLY A 196 16.16 10.53 -2.95
CA GLY A 196 15.47 10.63 -1.67
C GLY A 196 16.38 10.22 -0.51
N ASP A 197 15.97 9.19 0.24
CA ASP A 197 16.69 8.66 1.41
C ASP A 197 17.72 7.56 1.06
N PHE A 198 17.97 7.33 -0.23
CA PHE A 198 18.80 6.22 -0.71
C PHE A 198 20.07 6.75 -1.35
N SER A 199 21.19 6.38 -0.75
CA SER A 199 22.54 6.80 -1.12
C SER A 199 23.32 5.67 -1.81
N LEU A 200 24.58 5.92 -2.15
CA LEU A 200 25.44 4.90 -2.79
C LEU A 200 25.75 3.76 -1.83
N GLU A 201 25.88 4.08 -0.55
CA GLU A 201 26.17 3.17 0.55
C GLU A 201 25.08 2.10 0.71
N ASP A 202 23.85 2.42 0.29
CA ASP A 202 22.71 1.51 0.30
C ASP A 202 22.58 0.70 -0.99
N SER A 203 23.36 1.05 -2.02
CA SER A 203 23.17 0.54 -3.38
C SER A 203 24.04 -0.67 -3.64
N HIS A 204 23.45 -1.68 -4.30
CA HIS A 204 24.14 -2.92 -4.63
C HIS A 204 24.22 -3.13 -6.14
N THR A 205 25.37 -3.58 -6.62
CA THR A 205 25.55 -3.99 -8.02
C THR A 205 24.68 -5.21 -8.34
N LEU A 206 24.45 -5.46 -9.64
CA LEU A 206 23.69 -6.64 -10.05
C LEU A 206 24.35 -7.95 -9.63
N SER A 207 25.69 -8.00 -9.61
CA SER A 207 26.44 -9.17 -9.18
C SER A 207 26.24 -9.45 -7.68
N GLU A 208 26.27 -8.40 -6.84
CA GLU A 208 26.05 -8.55 -5.40
C GLU A 208 24.61 -8.99 -5.09
N ILE A 209 23.63 -8.44 -5.81
CA ILE A 209 22.22 -8.85 -5.68
C ILE A 209 22.04 -10.32 -6.07
N GLU A 210 22.68 -10.75 -7.14
CA GLU A 210 22.65 -12.14 -7.61
C GLU A 210 23.29 -13.10 -6.61
N SER A 211 24.48 -12.77 -6.09
CA SER A 211 25.14 -13.54 -5.02
C SER A 211 24.26 -13.64 -3.77
N ARG A 212 23.76 -12.51 -3.26
CA ARG A 212 22.88 -12.49 -2.07
C ARG A 212 21.61 -13.31 -2.28
N LYS A 213 21.01 -13.28 -3.48
CA LYS A 213 19.86 -14.13 -3.77
C LYS A 213 20.24 -15.61 -3.73
N SER A 214 21.36 -15.99 -4.35
CA SER A 214 21.82 -17.38 -4.38
C SER A 214 22.12 -17.94 -2.99
N GLU A 215 22.55 -17.07 -2.08
CA GLU A 215 22.84 -17.38 -0.67
C GLU A 215 21.62 -17.29 0.25
N GLY A 216 20.43 -16.93 -0.26
CA GLY A 216 19.22 -16.77 0.54
C GLY A 216 19.19 -15.49 1.41
N ARG A 217 20.11 -14.54 1.18
CA ARG A 217 20.31 -13.31 1.96
C ARG A 217 19.72 -12.06 1.30
N LEU A 218 18.80 -12.23 0.35
CA LEU A 218 18.18 -11.10 -0.36
C LEU A 218 17.35 -10.19 0.56
N SER A 219 16.80 -10.75 1.64
CA SER A 219 16.03 -10.01 2.66
C SER A 219 16.84 -8.90 3.35
N GLU A 220 18.17 -9.01 3.38
CA GLU A 220 19.06 -7.99 3.95
C GLU A 220 19.04 -6.68 3.16
N ILE A 221 18.69 -6.73 1.88
CA ILE A 221 18.77 -5.58 0.96
C ILE A 221 17.44 -5.24 0.28
N LEU A 222 16.46 -6.15 0.32
CA LEU A 222 15.12 -5.94 -0.21
C LEU A 222 14.23 -5.30 0.85
N LEU A 223 14.07 -3.98 0.77
CA LEU A 223 13.25 -3.25 1.72
C LEU A 223 11.76 -3.54 1.54
N PRO A 224 10.96 -3.50 2.62
CA PRO A 224 9.50 -3.64 2.54
C PRO A 224 8.85 -2.70 1.51
N PRO A 225 7.72 -3.08 0.90
CA PRO A 225 7.05 -2.32 -0.16
C PRO A 225 6.26 -1.10 0.38
N VAL A 226 6.88 -0.30 1.23
CA VAL A 226 6.33 0.93 1.82
C VAL A 226 7.32 2.06 1.69
N TYR A 227 6.80 3.27 1.48
CA TYR A 227 7.60 4.48 1.39
C TYR A 227 6.69 5.69 1.56
N SER A 228 7.16 6.69 2.28
CA SER A 228 6.60 8.03 2.27
C SER A 228 7.72 9.00 1.88
N SER A 229 7.41 9.95 1.02
CA SER A 229 8.32 11.05 0.65
C SER A 229 8.23 12.25 1.60
N ILE A 230 7.29 12.21 2.55
CA ILE A 230 7.02 13.26 3.53
C ILE A 230 6.72 12.63 4.89
N GLU A 231 6.81 13.46 5.93
CA GLU A 231 6.56 13.08 7.32
C GLU A 231 5.15 12.53 7.56
N THR A 232 5.06 11.52 8.45
CA THR A 232 3.81 10.79 8.70
C THR A 232 3.39 10.78 10.16
N VAL A 233 2.07 10.68 10.36
CA VAL A 233 1.48 10.07 11.55
C VAL A 233 1.04 8.66 11.18
N LEU A 234 1.49 7.68 11.95
CA LEU A 234 1.35 6.27 11.59
C LEU A 234 0.77 5.45 12.73
N SER A 235 -0.01 4.43 12.36
CA SER A 235 -0.25 3.28 13.22
C SER A 235 -0.02 1.98 12.46
N PHE A 236 0.36 0.93 13.18
CA PHE A 236 0.52 -0.41 12.63
C PHE A 236 -0.25 -1.44 13.45
N GLY A 237 -0.74 -2.48 12.79
CA GLY A 237 -1.53 -3.51 13.46
C GLY A 237 -2.29 -4.40 12.48
N LYS A 238 -2.84 -5.51 12.97
CA LYS A 238 -3.69 -6.39 12.16
C LYS A 238 -5.06 -5.79 11.88
N PHE A 239 -5.55 -4.95 12.80
CA PHE A 239 -6.84 -4.25 12.72
C PHE A 239 -8.08 -5.12 12.42
N ASP A 240 -8.04 -6.43 12.71
CA ASP A 240 -9.11 -7.38 12.34
C ASP A 240 -10.48 -6.96 12.92
N GLY A 241 -11.50 -6.98 12.07
CA GLY A 241 -12.87 -6.57 12.39
C GLY A 241 -13.11 -5.05 12.46
N GLY A 242 -12.08 -4.23 12.68
CA GLY A 242 -12.21 -2.77 12.80
C GLY A 242 -13.12 -2.34 13.96
N HIS A 243 -13.06 -3.07 15.08
CA HIS A 243 -13.91 -2.84 16.26
C HIS A 243 -13.69 -1.47 16.92
N LEU A 244 -14.54 -1.11 17.88
CA LEU A 244 -14.51 0.20 18.53
C LEU A 244 -13.15 0.54 19.16
N GLY A 245 -12.39 -0.45 19.65
CA GLY A 245 -11.00 -0.24 20.07
C GLY A 245 -10.07 0.28 18.96
N HIS A 246 -10.18 -0.22 17.73
CA HIS A 246 -9.40 0.28 16.59
C HIS A 246 -9.85 1.68 16.15
N GLN A 247 -11.15 1.99 16.28
CA GLN A 247 -11.68 3.30 15.92
C GLN A 247 -10.99 4.43 16.71
N LEU A 248 -10.67 4.21 17.99
CA LEU A 248 -9.91 5.18 18.80
C LEU A 248 -8.53 5.50 18.21
N ILE A 249 -7.80 4.47 17.77
CA ILE A 249 -6.50 4.64 17.09
C ILE A 249 -6.71 5.42 15.79
N PHE A 250 -7.70 5.03 14.98
CA PHE A 250 -7.97 5.66 13.69
C PHE A 250 -8.34 7.15 13.83
N ASP A 251 -9.22 7.48 14.77
CA ASP A 251 -9.65 8.85 15.01
C ASP A 251 -8.47 9.70 15.50
N LYS A 252 -7.61 9.16 16.37
CA LYS A 252 -6.42 9.87 16.86
C LYS A 252 -5.38 10.15 15.76
N ILE A 253 -5.17 9.21 14.84
CA ILE A 253 -4.29 9.44 13.66
C ILE A 253 -4.83 10.60 12.82
N LEU A 254 -6.13 10.61 12.52
CA LEU A 254 -6.75 11.63 11.67
C LEU A 254 -6.82 13.00 12.35
N GLU A 255 -6.99 13.04 13.67
CA GLU A 255 -6.83 14.24 14.50
C GLU A 255 -5.41 14.82 14.36
N ILE A 256 -4.39 14.05 14.72
CA ILE A 256 -2.98 14.49 14.68
C ILE A 256 -2.56 14.89 13.26
N SER A 257 -2.98 14.14 12.25
CA SER A 257 -2.68 14.43 10.84
C SER A 257 -3.14 15.83 10.44
N ARG A 258 -4.36 16.22 10.84
CA ARG A 258 -4.92 17.55 10.54
C ARG A 258 -4.23 18.65 11.34
N GLU A 259 -3.99 18.42 12.63
CA GLU A 259 -3.35 19.40 13.52
C GLU A 259 -1.91 19.70 13.11
N LYS A 260 -1.12 18.65 12.82
CA LYS A 260 0.31 18.76 12.52
C LYS A 260 0.64 18.77 11.03
N LYS A 261 -0.38 18.72 10.15
CA LYS A 261 -0.23 18.63 8.68
C LYS A 261 0.66 17.47 8.23
N LEU A 262 0.60 16.36 8.96
CA LEU A 262 1.32 15.13 8.66
C LEU A 262 0.47 14.23 7.78
N ARG A 263 1.11 13.41 6.94
CA ARG A 263 0.38 12.40 6.17
C ARG A 263 -0.12 11.28 7.08
N SER A 264 -1.41 11.00 7.03
CA SER A 264 -2.05 9.92 7.78
C SER A 264 -1.81 8.56 7.11
N VAL A 265 -1.15 7.65 7.84
CA VAL A 265 -0.79 6.33 7.33
C VAL A 265 -1.23 5.21 8.25
N LEU A 266 -1.82 4.18 7.66
CA LEU A 266 -2.10 2.92 8.33
C LEU A 266 -1.29 1.77 7.72
N LEU A 267 -0.57 1.04 8.55
CA LEU A 267 0.21 -0.14 8.17
C LEU A 267 -0.51 -1.41 8.67
N THR A 268 -1.19 -2.13 7.79
CA THR A 268 -1.81 -3.43 8.10
C THR A 268 -1.02 -4.58 7.50
N PHE A 269 -1.31 -5.80 7.96
CA PHE A 269 -0.56 -7.01 7.59
C PHE A 269 -1.48 -8.04 6.93
N SER A 270 -1.05 -8.61 5.81
CA SER A 270 -1.67 -9.78 5.20
C SER A 270 -0.80 -11.02 5.32
N ARG A 271 -1.45 -12.19 5.36
CA ARG A 271 -0.72 -13.47 5.27
C ARG A 271 -0.31 -13.69 3.81
N SER A 272 0.76 -14.46 3.58
CA SER A 272 1.12 -14.84 2.21
C SER A 272 -0.01 -15.65 1.54
N PRO A 273 -0.13 -15.61 0.21
CA PRO A 273 -1.11 -16.42 -0.54
C PRO A 273 -1.02 -17.93 -0.25
N GLU A 274 0.16 -18.44 0.13
CA GLU A 274 0.33 -19.85 0.51
C GLU A 274 -0.14 -20.18 1.94
N GLY A 275 -0.60 -19.19 2.71
CA GLY A 275 -1.17 -19.40 4.05
C GLY A 275 -0.17 -19.87 5.12
N LYS A 276 1.13 -19.98 4.78
CA LYS A 276 2.16 -20.44 5.72
C LYS A 276 2.67 -19.31 6.59
N LEU A 277 1.90 -19.10 7.65
CA LEU A 277 2.40 -18.63 8.93
C LEU A 277 1.60 -19.36 9.99
N LEU A 278 2.20 -20.47 10.44
CA LEU A 278 1.85 -21.33 11.57
C LEU A 278 0.36 -21.70 11.70
N GLY A 279 0.09 -23.00 11.58
CA GLY A 279 -0.99 -23.76 12.20
C GLY A 279 -2.27 -23.00 12.59
N GLU A 280 -3.39 -23.47 12.03
CA GLU A 280 -4.77 -23.10 12.32
C GLU A 280 -5.39 -22.06 11.38
N LYS A 281 -6.46 -22.52 10.69
CA LYS A 281 -7.58 -21.69 10.27
C LYS A 281 -8.12 -20.97 11.50
N ARG A 282 -7.57 -19.80 11.83
CA ARG A 282 -8.24 -18.89 12.76
C ARG A 282 -9.25 -18.11 11.94
N ASP A 283 -10.51 -18.44 12.14
CA ASP A 283 -11.63 -17.77 11.51
C ASP A 283 -11.54 -16.24 11.72
N ARG A 284 -11.69 -15.48 10.63
CA ARG A 284 -11.51 -14.02 10.57
C ARG A 284 -12.85 -13.31 10.73
N ILE A 285 -12.87 -12.18 11.45
CA ILE A 285 -14.11 -11.36 11.60
C ILE A 285 -14.46 -10.71 10.26
N SER A 286 -13.47 -10.31 9.47
CA SER A 286 -13.63 -9.77 8.12
C SER A 286 -12.79 -10.54 7.11
N THR A 287 -13.27 -10.68 5.88
CA THR A 287 -12.38 -11.13 4.79
C THR A 287 -11.31 -10.06 4.55
N GLU A 288 -10.22 -10.42 3.88
CA GLU A 288 -9.15 -9.47 3.55
C GLU A 288 -9.66 -8.30 2.71
N GLU A 289 -10.48 -8.61 1.70
CA GLU A 289 -11.11 -7.62 0.83
C GLU A 289 -12.02 -6.67 1.61
N GLU A 290 -12.88 -7.21 2.49
CA GLU A 290 -13.75 -6.41 3.35
C GLU A 290 -12.95 -5.56 4.34
N HIS A 291 -11.87 -6.11 4.91
CA HIS A 291 -11.02 -5.42 5.86
C HIS A 291 -10.32 -4.22 5.21
N LEU A 292 -9.62 -4.44 4.10
CA LEU A 292 -8.91 -3.39 3.37
C LEU A 292 -9.86 -2.32 2.83
N SER A 293 -11.02 -2.72 2.29
CA SER A 293 -12.02 -1.80 1.78
C SER A 293 -12.46 -0.81 2.87
N ARG A 294 -12.77 -1.32 4.08
CA ARG A 294 -13.16 -0.49 5.22
C ARG A 294 -12.05 0.43 5.72
N LEU A 295 -10.80 -0.06 5.75
CA LEU A 295 -9.67 0.79 6.15
C LEU A 295 -9.46 1.93 5.13
N ARG A 296 -9.51 1.63 3.84
CA ARG A 296 -9.33 2.63 2.77
C ARG A 296 -10.44 3.66 2.72
N SER A 297 -11.67 3.29 3.07
CA SER A 297 -12.80 4.22 3.11
C SER A 297 -12.82 5.13 4.36
N ARG A 298 -11.87 4.97 5.29
CA ARG A 298 -11.89 5.71 6.57
C ARG A 298 -11.31 7.12 6.48
N GLY A 299 -10.67 7.46 5.35
CA GLY A 299 -10.12 8.79 5.10
C GLY A 299 -8.62 8.95 5.38
N PHE A 300 -7.87 7.84 5.53
CA PHE A 300 -6.41 7.90 5.57
C PHE A 300 -5.83 8.27 4.19
N ASP A 301 -4.74 9.04 4.18
CA ASP A 301 -4.02 9.35 2.94
C ASP A 301 -3.45 8.09 2.29
N ARG A 302 -2.94 7.16 3.12
CA ARG A 302 -2.39 5.88 2.69
C ARG A 302 -2.74 4.74 3.64
N VAL A 303 -3.14 3.62 3.07
CA VAL A 303 -3.22 2.32 3.76
C VAL A 303 -2.28 1.35 3.06
N PHE A 304 -1.21 0.97 3.75
CA PHE A 304 -0.27 -0.04 3.31
C PHE A 304 -0.66 -1.41 3.85
N GLU A 305 -0.57 -2.41 2.99
CA GLU A 305 -0.74 -3.80 3.36
C GLU A 305 0.58 -4.52 3.14
N LEU A 306 1.24 -4.87 4.23
CA LEU A 306 2.50 -5.59 4.22
C LEU A 306 2.25 -7.10 4.23
N PRO A 307 2.82 -7.87 3.28
CA PRO A 307 2.86 -9.32 3.42
C PRO A 307 3.75 -9.70 4.60
N LEU A 308 3.27 -10.61 5.44
CA LEU A 308 4.11 -11.28 6.45
C LEU A 308 4.98 -12.34 5.77
N THR A 309 5.99 -11.90 5.04
CA THR A 309 7.05 -12.77 4.49
C THR A 309 7.95 -13.27 5.61
N GLU A 310 8.68 -14.37 5.38
CA GLU A 310 9.71 -14.86 6.31
C GLU A 310 10.71 -13.76 6.67
N ALA A 311 11.19 -13.02 5.67
CA ALA A 311 12.04 -11.84 5.84
C ALA A 311 11.46 -10.79 6.81
N PHE A 312 10.16 -10.49 6.68
CA PHE A 312 9.51 -9.51 7.55
C PHE A 312 9.28 -10.05 8.97
N LEU A 313 9.00 -11.34 9.12
CA LEU A 313 8.88 -11.98 10.43
C LEU A 313 10.21 -12.07 11.17
N ASP A 314 11.31 -12.21 10.45
CA ASP A 314 12.66 -12.29 11.00
C ASP A 314 13.29 -10.92 11.26
N MET A 315 12.65 -9.84 10.84
CA MET A 315 13.09 -8.46 11.10
C MET A 315 13.14 -8.18 12.59
N SER A 316 14.27 -7.67 13.10
CA SER A 316 14.38 -7.27 14.49
C SER A 316 13.46 -6.08 14.81
N PRO A 317 13.03 -5.90 16.08
CA PRO A 317 12.32 -4.70 16.48
C PRO A 317 13.07 -3.40 16.13
N GLU A 318 14.39 -3.38 16.28
CA GLU A 318 15.26 -2.26 15.98
C GLU A 318 15.27 -1.92 14.48
N ASP A 319 15.39 -2.93 13.61
CA ASP A 319 15.32 -2.75 12.15
C ASP A 319 13.94 -2.26 11.71
N PHE A 320 12.88 -2.70 12.37
CA PHE A 320 11.53 -2.19 12.11
C PHE A 320 11.41 -0.71 12.48
N ILE A 321 11.94 -0.29 13.63
CA ILE A 321 11.91 1.12 14.06
C ILE A 321 12.79 1.98 13.15
N GLY A 322 14.06 1.63 12.98
CA GLY A 322 15.02 2.44 12.22
C GLY A 322 14.77 2.39 10.72
N GLY A 323 14.57 1.19 10.17
CA GLY A 323 14.38 0.97 8.74
C GLY A 323 12.99 1.33 8.26
N VAL A 324 11.95 0.79 8.90
CA VAL A 324 10.56 0.98 8.42
C VAL A 324 9.97 2.28 8.94
N LEU A 325 9.91 2.49 10.25
CA LEU A 325 9.22 3.65 10.83
C LEU A 325 9.96 4.95 10.56
N HIS A 326 11.26 5.00 10.86
CA HIS A 326 12.06 6.21 10.71
C HIS A 326 12.45 6.46 9.24
N ARG A 327 13.17 5.52 8.61
CA ARG A 327 13.77 5.76 7.29
C ARG A 327 12.79 5.70 6.12
N GLN A 328 11.93 4.68 6.02
CA GLN A 328 11.00 4.55 4.88
C GLN A 328 9.73 5.37 5.04
N MET A 329 9.24 5.51 6.28
CA MET A 329 7.92 6.10 6.55
C MET A 329 8.00 7.50 7.17
N HIS A 330 9.18 7.98 7.54
CA HIS A 330 9.40 9.31 8.15
C HIS A 330 8.39 9.61 9.28
N VAL A 331 8.19 8.65 10.18
CA VAL A 331 7.23 8.78 11.27
C VAL A 331 7.66 9.90 12.22
N LYS A 332 6.75 10.85 12.48
CA LYS A 332 6.86 11.87 13.54
C LYS A 332 5.92 11.61 14.70
N GLU A 333 4.81 10.95 14.43
CA GLU A 333 3.79 10.64 15.43
C GLU A 333 3.35 9.18 15.25
N LEU A 334 3.51 8.38 16.30
CA LEU A 334 3.18 6.96 16.27
C LEU A 334 2.02 6.69 17.23
N VAL A 335 0.90 6.19 16.71
CA VAL A 335 -0.29 5.86 17.51
C VAL A 335 -0.42 4.34 17.60
N VAL A 336 -0.36 3.79 18.81
CA VAL A 336 -0.41 2.34 19.06
C VAL A 336 -1.29 2.02 20.27
N GLY A 337 -1.75 0.78 20.39
CA GLY A 337 -2.31 0.29 21.65
C GLY A 337 -1.21 0.08 22.70
N GLU A 338 -1.54 0.20 23.98
CA GLU A 338 -0.59 -0.05 25.08
C GLU A 338 0.00 -1.47 25.09
N ASP A 339 -0.70 -2.44 24.49
CA ASP A 339 -0.28 -3.84 24.35
C ASP A 339 0.37 -4.15 22.99
N ALA A 340 0.75 -3.12 22.21
CA ALA A 340 1.33 -3.34 20.90
C ALA A 340 2.66 -4.08 20.99
N SER A 341 2.79 -5.15 20.19
CA SER A 341 4.00 -5.96 20.05
C SER A 341 4.43 -6.09 18.59
N PHE A 342 5.73 -6.08 18.30
CA PHE A 342 6.26 -6.13 16.92
C PHE A 342 7.68 -6.73 16.85
N GLY A 343 8.18 -6.88 15.62
CA GLY A 343 9.48 -7.49 15.32
C GLY A 343 9.55 -9.00 15.59
N LYS A 344 10.71 -9.58 15.34
CA LYS A 344 10.98 -11.02 15.44
C LYS A 344 10.60 -11.56 16.81
N GLY A 345 9.71 -12.54 16.81
CA GLY A 345 9.21 -13.18 18.04
C GLY A 345 8.40 -12.24 18.94
N ALA A 346 7.85 -11.15 18.41
CA ALA A 346 7.08 -10.15 19.16
C ALA A 346 7.86 -9.54 20.35
N ARG A 347 9.19 -9.39 20.21
CA ARG A 347 10.09 -8.88 21.26
C ARG A 347 10.04 -7.37 21.42
N GLY A 348 9.55 -6.63 20.42
CA GLY A 348 9.37 -5.19 20.49
C GLY A 348 8.05 -4.84 21.15
N ASP A 349 8.03 -3.80 21.98
CA ASP A 349 6.85 -3.31 22.69
C ASP A 349 6.81 -1.76 22.73
N VAL A 350 5.80 -1.20 23.39
CA VAL A 350 5.64 0.25 23.55
C VAL A 350 6.81 0.90 24.31
N ALA A 351 7.43 0.19 25.26
CA ALA A 351 8.57 0.71 26.01
C ALA A 351 9.78 0.87 25.08
N LEU A 352 10.01 -0.10 24.19
CA LEU A 352 11.05 -0.04 23.17
C LEU A 352 10.82 1.14 22.20
N LEU A 353 9.58 1.35 21.75
CA LEU A 353 9.24 2.50 20.91
C LEU A 353 9.57 3.82 21.63
N ARG A 354 9.19 3.96 22.91
CA ARG A 354 9.51 5.16 23.69
C ARG A 354 11.01 5.37 23.87
N ARG A 355 11.79 4.28 24.04
CA ARG A 355 13.25 4.36 24.19
C ARG A 355 13.93 4.96 22.95
N TYR A 356 13.40 4.69 21.76
CA TYR A 356 13.95 5.20 20.49
C TYR A 356 13.29 6.49 19.98
N ALA A 357 12.26 6.98 20.69
CA ALA A 357 11.49 8.16 20.30
C ALA A 357 12.36 9.41 20.15
N GLU A 358 13.23 9.67 21.13
CA GLU A 358 14.15 10.82 21.10
C GLU A 358 15.19 10.67 19.98
N ALA A 359 15.85 9.50 19.90
CA ALA A 359 16.91 9.24 18.92
C ALA A 359 16.45 9.40 17.45
N PHE A 360 15.21 9.03 17.15
CA PHE A 360 14.65 9.12 15.79
C PHE A 360 13.66 10.29 15.61
N GLY A 361 13.44 11.11 16.64
CA GLY A 361 12.64 12.31 16.58
C GLY A 361 11.15 12.07 16.30
N TYR A 362 10.51 11.12 17.01
CA TYR A 362 9.07 10.88 16.94
C TYR A 362 8.43 10.82 18.34
N THR A 363 7.11 10.99 18.40
CA THR A 363 6.32 10.85 19.64
C THR A 363 5.46 9.59 19.62
N VAL A 364 5.31 8.91 20.77
CA VAL A 364 4.48 7.71 20.91
C VAL A 364 3.20 8.01 21.69
N HIS A 365 2.06 7.81 21.04
CA HIS A 365 0.72 7.86 21.62
C HIS A 365 0.24 6.44 21.90
N ALA A 366 0.41 5.97 23.13
CA ALA A 366 -0.07 4.67 23.57
C ALA A 366 -1.51 4.81 24.10
N LEU A 367 -2.47 4.18 23.43
CA LEU A 367 -3.88 4.26 23.77
C LEU A 367 -4.32 3.05 24.60
N LYS A 368 -5.04 3.34 25.69
CA LYS A 368 -5.75 2.33 26.47
C LYS A 368 -6.83 1.68 25.62
N LYS A 369 -7.02 0.38 25.82
CA LYS A 369 -8.10 -0.34 25.13
C LYS A 369 -9.44 0.13 25.64
N ARG A 370 -10.42 0.15 24.74
CA ARG A 370 -11.80 0.44 25.11
C ARG A 370 -12.38 -0.72 25.91
N GLU A 371 -13.08 -0.37 26.98
CA GLU A 371 -13.74 -1.30 27.87
C GLU A 371 -15.25 -1.32 27.60
N THR A 372 -15.90 -2.39 28.02
CA THR A 372 -17.34 -2.58 28.00
C THR A 372 -17.74 -3.37 29.23
N VAL A 373 -19.04 -3.47 29.49
CA VAL A 373 -19.59 -4.24 30.61
C VAL A 373 -20.45 -5.35 30.03
N ASP A 374 -20.36 -6.56 30.56
CA ASP A 374 -21.23 -7.67 30.16
C ASP A 374 -22.60 -7.64 30.86
N GLU A 375 -23.45 -8.63 30.57
CA GLU A 375 -24.79 -8.75 31.15
C GLU A 375 -24.76 -8.91 32.69
N GLY A 376 -23.65 -9.41 33.25
CA GLY A 376 -23.45 -9.59 34.68
C GLY A 376 -22.87 -8.38 35.40
N GLY A 377 -22.54 -7.30 34.67
CA GLY A 377 -21.90 -6.12 35.25
C GLY A 377 -20.37 -6.19 35.30
N GLU A 378 -19.75 -7.23 34.73
CA GLU A 378 -18.30 -7.38 34.75
C GLU A 378 -17.62 -6.60 33.62
N LEU A 379 -16.51 -5.96 33.94
CA LEU A 379 -15.74 -5.15 33.00
C LEU A 379 -14.90 -6.03 32.07
N GLN A 380 -15.02 -5.78 30.76
CA GLN A 380 -14.38 -6.55 29.70
C GLN A 380 -13.69 -5.63 28.69
N ILE A 381 -12.56 -6.09 28.16
CA ILE A 381 -11.82 -5.37 27.12
C ILE A 381 -12.40 -5.70 25.74
N ILE A 382 -12.75 -4.67 24.96
CA ILE A 382 -13.18 -4.83 23.56
C ILE A 382 -11.97 -5.29 22.73
N SER A 383 -12.05 -6.52 22.22
CA SER A 383 -10.99 -7.15 21.44
C SER A 383 -11.54 -8.07 20.36
N SER A 384 -10.73 -8.41 19.35
CA SER A 384 -11.12 -9.44 18.37
C SER A 384 -11.48 -10.76 19.06
N SER A 385 -10.77 -11.17 20.11
CA SER A 385 -11.04 -12.43 20.84
C SER A 385 -12.43 -12.44 21.48
N LEU A 386 -12.83 -11.33 22.12
CA LEU A 386 -14.18 -11.18 22.67
C LEU A 386 -15.24 -11.27 21.58
N ILE A 387 -15.01 -10.61 20.43
CA ILE A 387 -15.93 -10.67 19.29
C ILE A 387 -16.07 -12.10 18.76
N ARG A 388 -14.99 -12.88 18.67
CA ARG A 388 -15.05 -14.29 18.27
C ARG A 388 -15.89 -15.11 19.25
N LYS A 389 -15.71 -14.88 20.56
CA LYS A 389 -16.50 -15.52 21.63
C LYS A 389 -17.99 -15.21 21.46
N GLU A 390 -18.37 -13.95 21.34
CA GLU A 390 -19.78 -13.56 21.21
C GLU A 390 -20.43 -14.07 19.92
N LEU A 391 -19.68 -14.10 18.81
CA LEU A 391 -20.14 -14.73 17.55
C LEU A 391 -20.36 -16.23 17.72
N SER A 392 -19.46 -16.94 18.42
CA SER A 392 -19.59 -18.38 18.68
C SER A 392 -20.79 -18.73 19.56
N LEU A 393 -21.31 -17.76 20.32
CA LEU A 393 -22.54 -17.86 21.11
C LEU A 393 -23.78 -17.40 20.33
N GLY A 394 -23.61 -16.88 19.11
CA GLY A 394 -24.69 -16.35 18.28
C GLY A 394 -25.22 -14.98 18.75
N ARG A 395 -24.51 -14.28 19.64
CA ARG A 395 -24.93 -13.00 20.23
C ARG A 395 -24.61 -11.83 19.31
N VAL A 396 -25.22 -11.82 18.12
CA VAL A 396 -24.92 -10.84 17.06
C VAL A 396 -25.27 -9.39 17.44
N SER A 397 -26.27 -9.18 18.30
CA SER A 397 -26.61 -7.86 18.85
C SER A 397 -25.49 -7.31 19.73
N ARG A 398 -24.90 -8.15 20.59
CA ARG A 398 -23.73 -7.79 21.40
C ARG A 398 -22.51 -7.52 20.51
N VAL A 399 -22.32 -8.32 19.46
CA VAL A 399 -21.24 -8.10 18.48
C VAL A 399 -21.36 -6.73 17.80
N ARG A 400 -22.59 -6.26 17.52
CA ARG A 400 -22.82 -4.91 16.98
C ARG A 400 -22.29 -3.83 17.92
N GLU A 401 -22.56 -3.94 19.21
CA GLU A 401 -22.07 -2.99 20.23
C GLU A 401 -20.54 -2.95 20.28
N LEU A 402 -19.89 -4.11 20.18
CA LEU A 402 -18.42 -4.21 20.19
C LEU A 402 -17.78 -3.68 18.90
N LEU A 403 -18.42 -3.91 17.75
CA LEU A 403 -17.94 -3.49 16.43
C LEU A 403 -18.30 -2.04 16.09
N GLY A 404 -19.36 -1.49 16.67
CA GLY A 404 -19.98 -0.23 16.24
C GLY A 404 -20.80 -0.36 14.94
N ARG A 405 -21.03 -1.58 14.46
CA ARG A 405 -21.76 -1.90 13.22
C ARG A 405 -22.25 -3.35 13.24
N TYR A 406 -23.23 -3.67 12.42
CA TYR A 406 -23.67 -5.06 12.27
C TYR A 406 -22.54 -5.96 11.74
N PHE A 407 -22.49 -7.19 12.26
CA PHE A 407 -21.65 -8.24 11.68
C PHE A 407 -22.23 -8.61 10.31
N SER A 408 -21.36 -8.71 9.30
CA SER A 408 -21.81 -8.89 7.93
C SER A 408 -21.06 -10.00 7.21
N LEU A 409 -21.78 -10.69 6.33
CA LEU A 409 -21.25 -11.66 5.37
C LEU A 409 -21.56 -11.18 3.96
N SER A 410 -20.53 -11.14 3.11
CA SER A 410 -20.67 -10.76 1.71
C SER A 410 -20.36 -11.95 0.81
N GLY A 411 -21.06 -12.08 -0.31
CA GLY A 411 -20.87 -13.20 -1.21
C GLY A 411 -21.79 -13.14 -2.42
N THR A 412 -21.51 -14.02 -3.39
CA THR A 412 -22.35 -14.20 -4.56
C THR A 412 -23.43 -15.23 -4.26
N VAL A 413 -24.68 -14.91 -4.60
CA VAL A 413 -25.80 -15.83 -4.41
C VAL A 413 -25.68 -17.02 -5.36
N ALA A 414 -25.66 -18.22 -4.79
CA ALA A 414 -25.60 -19.49 -5.52
C ALA A 414 -26.99 -20.12 -5.66
N HIS A 415 -27.14 -21.05 -6.61
CA HIS A 415 -28.31 -21.92 -6.67
C HIS A 415 -28.29 -22.92 -5.49
N GLY A 416 -29.31 -22.87 -4.64
CA GLY A 416 -29.56 -23.86 -3.58
C GLY A 416 -30.57 -24.94 -4.00
N LYS A 417 -30.90 -25.87 -3.09
CA LYS A 417 -31.85 -26.98 -3.34
C LYS A 417 -33.31 -26.56 -3.56
N ARG A 418 -33.64 -25.26 -3.49
CA ARG A 418 -34.99 -24.66 -3.66
C ARG A 418 -36.09 -25.23 -2.75
N ILE A 419 -35.76 -25.97 -1.69
CA ILE A 419 -36.76 -26.65 -0.83
C ILE A 419 -37.70 -25.62 -0.17
N GLY A 420 -37.17 -24.55 0.44
CA GLY A 420 -37.98 -23.49 1.04
C GLY A 420 -38.77 -22.65 0.02
N GLY A 421 -38.21 -22.47 -1.19
CA GLY A 421 -38.90 -21.77 -2.28
C GLY A 421 -40.10 -22.53 -2.84
N THR A 422 -40.09 -23.87 -2.77
CA THR A 422 -41.20 -24.71 -3.22
C THR A 422 -42.31 -24.85 -2.18
N LEU A 423 -42.00 -24.79 -0.87
CA LEU A 423 -42.98 -24.92 0.23
C LEU A 423 -43.78 -23.64 0.51
N LEU A 424 -43.18 -22.46 0.29
CA LEU A 424 -43.78 -21.17 0.67
C LEU A 424 -43.73 -20.10 -0.45
N HIS A 425 -43.38 -20.47 -1.68
CA HIS A 425 -43.23 -19.56 -2.84
C HIS A 425 -42.22 -18.41 -2.64
N PHE A 426 -41.15 -18.65 -1.89
CA PHE A 426 -40.21 -17.60 -1.48
C PHE A 426 -38.86 -17.60 -2.24
N PRO A 427 -38.34 -16.43 -2.66
CA PRO A 427 -36.99 -16.32 -3.19
C PRO A 427 -35.96 -16.50 -2.05
N THR A 428 -35.15 -17.56 -2.14
CA THR A 428 -34.08 -17.87 -1.17
C THR A 428 -32.72 -17.47 -1.72
N ALA A 429 -31.96 -16.71 -0.94
CA ALA A 429 -30.59 -16.35 -1.27
C ALA A 429 -29.63 -17.27 -0.51
N ASN A 430 -28.96 -18.17 -1.23
CA ASN A 430 -27.97 -19.07 -0.67
C ASN A 430 -26.57 -18.47 -0.83
N LEU A 431 -25.88 -18.26 0.28
CA LEU A 431 -24.54 -17.68 0.30
C LEU A 431 -23.52 -18.71 0.81
N LYS A 432 -22.42 -18.86 0.06
CA LYS A 432 -21.26 -19.63 0.53
C LYS A 432 -20.26 -18.64 1.13
N PRO A 433 -19.98 -18.69 2.45
CA PRO A 433 -19.01 -17.79 3.05
C PRO A 433 -17.61 -18.06 2.48
N SER A 434 -16.80 -17.02 2.33
CA SER A 434 -15.41 -17.19 1.92
C SER A 434 -14.66 -18.08 2.92
N PRO A 435 -13.75 -18.97 2.47
CA PRO A 435 -12.97 -19.82 3.36
C PRO A 435 -12.29 -19.02 4.48
N GLY A 436 -12.42 -19.46 5.73
CA GLY A 436 -11.83 -18.83 6.90
C GLY A 436 -12.54 -17.56 7.41
N LYS A 437 -13.72 -17.22 6.88
CA LYS A 437 -14.59 -16.17 7.44
C LYS A 437 -15.39 -16.75 8.62
N LEU A 438 -15.40 -16.05 9.76
CA LEU A 438 -16.26 -16.37 10.90
C LEU A 438 -17.72 -16.36 10.48
N ILE A 439 -18.48 -17.29 11.03
CA ILE A 439 -19.94 -17.32 10.97
C ILE A 439 -20.48 -17.27 12.40
N PRO A 440 -21.66 -16.70 12.64
CA PRO A 440 -22.34 -16.83 13.92
C PRO A 440 -22.65 -18.30 14.23
N ALA A 441 -22.95 -18.61 15.49
CA ALA A 441 -23.45 -19.92 15.90
C ALA A 441 -24.63 -20.40 15.03
N PHE A 442 -24.82 -21.72 14.92
CA PHE A 442 -25.95 -22.22 14.15
C PHE A 442 -27.30 -21.79 14.74
N GLY A 443 -28.23 -21.42 13.86
CA GLY A 443 -29.52 -20.87 14.23
C GLY A 443 -30.14 -19.96 13.18
N VAL A 444 -31.29 -19.40 13.55
CA VAL A 444 -32.07 -18.48 12.71
C VAL A 444 -31.92 -17.07 13.25
N TYR A 445 -31.67 -16.13 12.35
CA TYR A 445 -31.36 -14.73 12.65
C TYR A 445 -32.26 -13.79 11.87
N ILE A 446 -32.66 -12.67 12.47
CA ILE A 446 -33.15 -11.50 11.73
C ILE A 446 -31.94 -10.86 11.05
N VAL A 447 -32.07 -10.58 9.77
CA VAL A 447 -31.02 -9.98 8.95
C VAL A 447 -31.59 -8.82 8.13
N ARG A 448 -30.71 -7.92 7.71
CA ARG A 448 -30.97 -7.06 6.55
C ARG A 448 -29.99 -7.40 5.43
N VAL A 449 -30.49 -7.49 4.21
CA VAL A 449 -29.71 -7.86 3.04
C VAL A 449 -29.60 -6.67 2.10
N LEU A 450 -28.37 -6.24 1.84
CA LEU A 450 -28.07 -5.21 0.86
C LEU A 450 -27.90 -5.84 -0.52
N SER A 451 -28.74 -5.43 -1.48
CA SER A 451 -28.64 -5.77 -2.89
C SER A 451 -29.05 -4.56 -3.73
N ASP A 452 -28.30 -4.25 -4.79
CA ASP A 452 -28.61 -3.13 -5.71
C ASP A 452 -28.89 -1.80 -4.97
N GLN A 453 -28.06 -1.48 -3.97
CA GLN A 453 -28.16 -0.28 -3.12
C GLN A 453 -29.45 -0.17 -2.28
N ARG A 454 -30.21 -1.26 -2.12
CA ARG A 454 -31.41 -1.31 -1.26
C ARG A 454 -31.25 -2.36 -0.18
N PHE A 455 -31.77 -2.07 1.00
CA PHE A 455 -31.87 -3.01 2.10
C PHE A 455 -33.22 -3.74 2.06
N TYR A 456 -33.17 -5.05 2.27
CA TYR A 456 -34.34 -5.90 2.42
C TYR A 456 -34.27 -6.58 3.79
N ALA A 457 -35.36 -6.55 4.56
CA ALA A 457 -35.46 -7.34 5.78
C ALA A 457 -35.57 -8.83 5.44
N GLY A 458 -35.12 -9.70 6.34
CA GLY A 458 -35.18 -11.14 6.12
C GLY A 458 -34.88 -11.96 7.36
N ILE A 459 -35.10 -13.26 7.23
CA ILE A 459 -34.58 -14.27 8.17
C ILE A 459 -33.45 -15.04 7.51
N CYS A 460 -32.40 -15.35 8.24
CA CYS A 460 -31.26 -16.12 7.75
C CYS A 460 -31.05 -17.33 8.61
N ASN A 461 -31.06 -18.51 7.99
CA ASN A 461 -30.64 -19.75 8.60
C ASN A 461 -29.13 -19.95 8.39
N VAL A 462 -28.40 -20.20 9.47
CA VAL A 462 -26.99 -20.61 9.47
C VAL A 462 -26.91 -22.02 10.02
N GLY A 463 -26.53 -22.99 9.20
CA GLY A 463 -26.50 -24.41 9.57
C GLY A 463 -25.68 -25.26 8.61
N ASN A 464 -25.83 -26.58 8.67
CA ASN A 464 -25.17 -27.52 7.76
C ASN A 464 -26.15 -28.11 6.75
N ASN A 465 -25.71 -28.36 5.51
CA ASN A 465 -26.51 -29.11 4.56
C ASN A 465 -26.43 -30.61 4.91
N PRO A 466 -27.55 -31.30 5.20
CA PRO A 466 -27.53 -32.76 5.32
C PRO A 466 -27.32 -33.35 3.91
N THR A 467 -26.09 -33.75 3.60
CA THR A 467 -25.74 -34.45 2.35
C THR A 467 -24.78 -35.60 2.63
N VAL A 468 -24.94 -36.70 1.90
CA VAL A 468 -24.24 -38.00 2.04
C VAL A 468 -22.73 -37.92 1.70
N SER A 469 -22.18 -36.74 1.46
CA SER A 469 -20.74 -36.54 1.26
C SER A 469 -20.01 -36.34 2.59
N MET A 470 -18.82 -36.92 2.74
CA MET A 470 -17.99 -36.83 3.97
C MET A 470 -17.60 -35.40 4.39
N GLU A 471 -17.87 -34.39 3.55
CA GLU A 471 -17.78 -32.97 3.90
C GLU A 471 -19.21 -32.40 4.01
N ASN A 472 -19.62 -31.98 5.21
CA ASN A 472 -20.86 -31.24 5.46
C ASN A 472 -20.58 -29.73 5.35
N PRO A 473 -20.79 -29.08 4.19
CA PRO A 473 -20.54 -27.66 4.06
C PRO A 473 -21.57 -26.83 4.83
N VAL A 474 -21.10 -25.76 5.47
CA VAL A 474 -21.96 -24.72 6.06
C VAL A 474 -22.82 -24.11 4.96
N SER A 475 -24.11 -23.97 5.26
CA SER A 475 -25.12 -23.30 4.44
C SER A 475 -25.60 -22.04 5.14
N ILE A 476 -25.66 -20.93 4.40
CA ILE A 476 -26.23 -19.66 4.84
C ILE A 476 -27.37 -19.34 3.87
N GLU A 477 -28.59 -19.53 4.34
CA GLU A 477 -29.80 -19.38 3.53
C GLU A 477 -30.63 -18.22 4.08
N SER A 478 -30.76 -17.16 3.29
CA SER A 478 -31.58 -15.99 3.64
C SER A 478 -32.90 -15.99 2.88
N PHE A 479 -33.98 -15.78 3.62
CA PHE A 479 -35.31 -15.51 3.12
C PHE A 479 -35.60 -14.00 3.26
N LEU A 480 -35.94 -13.34 2.16
CA LEU A 480 -36.20 -11.89 2.11
C LEU A 480 -37.69 -11.59 2.18
N LEU A 481 -38.07 -10.71 3.10
CA LEU A 481 -39.42 -10.20 3.26
C LEU A 481 -39.74 -9.23 2.11
N HIS A 482 -40.95 -9.37 1.54
CA HIS A 482 -41.48 -8.52 0.46
C HIS A 482 -40.62 -8.40 -0.80
N PHE A 483 -39.65 -9.31 -1.01
CA PHE A 483 -38.80 -9.29 -2.19
C PHE A 483 -39.45 -10.07 -3.34
N GLN A 484 -39.51 -9.44 -4.52
CA GLN A 484 -39.88 -10.08 -5.78
C GLN A 484 -38.73 -9.95 -6.77
N GLY A 485 -38.28 -11.06 -7.35
CA GLY A 485 -37.24 -11.08 -8.37
C GLY A 485 -36.22 -12.19 -8.19
N ASP A 486 -35.12 -12.09 -8.95
CA ASP A 486 -34.01 -13.04 -8.94
C ASP A 486 -32.73 -12.38 -8.40
N LEU A 487 -32.09 -13.06 -7.44
CA LEU A 487 -30.81 -12.68 -6.85
C LEU A 487 -29.64 -13.58 -7.29
N TYR A 488 -29.88 -14.63 -8.08
CA TYR A 488 -28.84 -15.54 -8.53
C TYR A 488 -27.74 -14.79 -9.27
N GLY A 489 -26.48 -15.11 -8.93
CA GLY A 489 -25.31 -14.45 -9.50
C GLY A 489 -25.04 -13.02 -9.01
N LYS A 490 -25.96 -12.39 -8.25
CA LYS A 490 -25.72 -11.08 -7.66
C LYS A 490 -24.83 -11.18 -6.43
N LYS A 491 -24.01 -10.15 -6.21
CA LYS A 491 -23.29 -9.96 -4.94
C LYS A 491 -24.24 -9.30 -3.94
N ILE A 492 -24.39 -9.93 -2.78
CA ILE A 492 -25.19 -9.41 -1.67
C ILE A 492 -24.32 -9.27 -0.42
N ARG A 493 -24.79 -8.44 0.52
CA ARG A 493 -24.26 -8.36 1.89
C ARG A 493 -25.38 -8.63 2.89
N ILE A 494 -25.21 -9.62 3.75
CA ILE A 494 -26.14 -9.97 4.82
C ILE A 494 -25.59 -9.39 6.11
N ASP A 495 -26.31 -8.44 6.71
CA ASP A 495 -26.02 -7.86 8.02
C ASP A 495 -26.88 -8.58 9.08
N PHE A 496 -26.24 -9.21 10.08
CA PHE A 496 -26.92 -9.92 11.16
C PHE A 496 -27.37 -8.96 12.25
N ILE A 497 -28.68 -8.93 12.51
CA ILE A 497 -29.31 -7.97 13.42
C ILE A 497 -29.51 -8.60 14.80
N GLU A 498 -30.23 -9.72 14.86
CA GLU A 498 -30.63 -10.39 16.09
C GLU A 498 -30.78 -11.90 15.89
N ARG A 499 -30.53 -12.70 16.93
CA ARG A 499 -30.76 -14.14 16.89
C ARG A 499 -32.17 -14.45 17.35
N LEU A 500 -32.97 -15.09 16.49
CA LEU A 500 -34.31 -15.53 16.83
C LEU A 500 -34.29 -16.80 17.69
N ARG A 501 -33.54 -17.81 17.24
CA ARG A 501 -33.53 -19.13 17.88
C ARG A 501 -32.33 -20.00 17.46
N PRO A 502 -31.99 -21.05 18.22
CA PRO A 502 -31.08 -22.10 17.76
C PRO A 502 -31.66 -22.92 16.60
N GLU A 503 -30.81 -23.73 15.98
CA GLU A 503 -31.22 -24.71 14.97
C GLU A 503 -32.13 -25.77 15.60
N LEU A 504 -33.22 -26.11 14.91
CA LEU A 504 -34.19 -27.11 15.34
C LEU A 504 -34.23 -28.24 14.31
N ARG A 505 -34.45 -29.48 14.77
CA ARG A 505 -34.75 -30.62 13.91
C ARG A 505 -36.27 -30.80 13.87
N PHE A 506 -36.81 -30.92 12.67
CA PHE A 506 -38.24 -31.12 12.44
C PHE A 506 -38.49 -32.55 11.98
N SER A 507 -39.59 -33.13 12.44
CA SER A 507 -39.98 -34.51 12.10
C SER A 507 -40.81 -34.58 10.82
N SER A 508 -41.38 -33.46 10.38
CA SER A 508 -42.18 -33.35 9.15
C SER A 508 -41.98 -32.01 8.43
N LEU A 509 -42.37 -31.97 7.15
CA LEU A 509 -42.38 -30.72 6.36
C LEU A 509 -43.40 -29.71 6.88
N LEU A 510 -44.50 -30.18 7.48
CA LEU A 510 -45.53 -29.34 8.07
C LEU A 510 -44.99 -28.55 9.26
N GLU A 511 -44.30 -29.24 10.19
CA GLU A 511 -43.67 -28.60 11.35
C GLU A 511 -42.62 -27.56 10.94
N LEU A 512 -41.83 -27.86 9.90
CA LEU A 512 -40.86 -26.91 9.34
C LEU A 512 -41.58 -25.66 8.79
N SER A 513 -42.66 -25.84 8.03
CA SER A 513 -43.43 -24.75 7.45
C SER A 513 -44.06 -23.85 8.51
N GLU A 514 -44.69 -24.44 9.54
CA GLU A 514 -45.27 -23.70 10.66
C GLU A 514 -44.22 -22.90 11.43
N GLN A 515 -43.03 -23.48 11.66
CA GLN A 515 -41.95 -22.75 12.32
C GLN A 515 -41.43 -21.60 11.46
N LEU A 516 -41.29 -21.78 10.14
CA LEU A 516 -40.84 -20.72 9.24
C LEU A 516 -41.83 -19.55 9.19
N GLU A 517 -43.14 -19.81 9.22
CA GLU A 517 -44.14 -18.74 9.26
C GLU A 517 -44.07 -17.96 10.59
N ARG A 518 -43.87 -18.64 11.72
CA ARG A 518 -43.62 -17.98 13.02
C ARG A 518 -42.36 -17.12 13.00
N ASP A 519 -41.26 -17.63 12.46
CA ASP A 519 -40.00 -16.89 12.35
C ASP A 519 -40.16 -15.64 11.45
N LYS A 520 -40.97 -15.73 10.39
CA LYS A 520 -41.32 -14.62 9.50
C LYS A 520 -42.17 -13.57 10.20
N GLU A 521 -43.22 -13.96 10.90
CA GLU A 521 -44.06 -13.04 11.66
C GLU A 521 -43.25 -12.28 12.73
N GLU A 522 -42.34 -12.97 13.42
CA GLU A 522 -41.42 -12.36 14.39
C GLU A 522 -40.53 -11.29 13.71
N ALA A 523 -39.97 -11.62 12.54
CA ALA A 523 -39.14 -10.70 11.77
C ALA A 523 -39.93 -9.49 11.23
N GLU A 524 -41.20 -9.67 10.85
CA GLU A 524 -42.10 -8.57 10.47
C GLU A 524 -42.39 -7.66 11.65
N ARG A 525 -42.78 -8.22 12.81
CA ARG A 525 -43.00 -7.44 14.04
C ARG A 525 -41.74 -6.64 14.42
N PHE A 526 -40.57 -7.25 14.30
CA PHE A 526 -39.30 -6.57 14.55
C PHE A 526 -39.05 -5.41 13.56
N ARG A 527 -39.29 -5.65 12.27
CA ARG A 527 -39.14 -4.64 11.21
C ARG A 527 -40.05 -3.44 11.43
N GLU A 528 -41.31 -3.67 11.79
CA GLU A 528 -42.30 -2.62 12.08
C GLU A 528 -41.92 -1.79 13.30
N LYS A 529 -41.34 -2.44 14.33
CA LYS A 529 -40.88 -1.77 15.54
C LYS A 529 -39.59 -0.96 15.32
N HIS A 530 -38.74 -1.38 14.39
CA HIS A 530 -37.42 -0.81 14.12
C HIS A 530 -37.20 -0.48 12.62
N PRO A 531 -38.04 0.36 11.99
CA PRO A 531 -37.97 0.65 10.56
C PRO A 531 -36.63 1.30 10.16
N GLU A 532 -35.99 2.04 11.06
CA GLU A 532 -34.71 2.73 10.86
C GLU A 532 -33.54 1.78 10.57
N ILE A 533 -33.63 0.52 11.00
CA ILE A 533 -32.60 -0.49 10.74
C ILE A 533 -32.56 -0.89 9.26
N PHE A 534 -33.71 -0.80 8.58
CA PHE A 534 -33.91 -1.30 7.22
C PHE A 534 -34.00 -0.18 6.17
N SER A 535 -33.89 1.09 6.58
CA SER A 535 -33.74 2.24 5.69
C SER A 535 -32.26 2.48 5.29
N ILE A 536 -32.05 3.15 4.15
CA ILE A 536 -30.71 3.51 3.62
C ILE A 536 -30.04 4.58 4.48
#